data_AF-A0A970GVV3-F1
#
_entry.id   AF-A0A970GVV3-F1
#
_cell.length_a   1.000
_cell.length_b   1.000
_cell.length_c   1.000
_cell.angle_alpha   90.00
_cell.angle_beta   90.00
_cell.angle_gamma   90.00
#
_symmetry.space_group_name_H-M   'P 1'
#
loop_
_entity.id
_entity.type
_entity.pdbx_description
1 polymer ?
#
loop_
_entity_poly.entity_id
_entity_poly.type
_entity_poly.pdbx_seq_one_letter_code
_entity_poly.pdbx_strand_id
1 'polypeptide(L)' 'RDTVSMAKTIALSKLNYDNPELYREQLAYLNKLSKEDIIEIASKYFRAENRVVGNIVPVREQEVEGE' A
#
# COMPACT_ATOMS: atom_id res chain seq x y z
N ARG A 1 -2.03 -12.91 -19.43
CA ARG A 1 -1.25 -12.60 -18.21
C ARG A 1 -0.01 -11.85 -18.66
N ASP A 2 0.19 -10.62 -18.20
CA ASP A 2 1.28 -9.72 -18.64
C ASP A 2 2.61 -10.11 -17.98
N THR A 3 3.60 -10.49 -18.77
CA THR A 3 4.94 -10.93 -18.32
C THR A 3 5.76 -9.78 -17.75
N VAL A 4 5.52 -8.54 -18.19
CA VAL A 4 6.21 -7.34 -17.71
C VAL A 4 5.79 -7.05 -16.27
N SER A 5 4.50 -7.16 -15.97
CA SER A 5 3.98 -7.02 -14.61
C SER A 5 4.59 -8.04 -13.64
N MET A 6 4.84 -9.28 -14.10
CA MET A 6 5.42 -10.32 -13.25
C MET A 6 6.91 -10.08 -12.96
N ALA A 7 7.69 -9.72 -13.98
CA ALA A 7 9.10 -9.36 -13.82
C ALA A 7 9.28 -8.19 -12.85
N LYS A 8 8.41 -7.17 -12.94
CA LYS A 8 8.39 -6.03 -12.00
C LYS A 8 8.14 -6.49 -10.57
N THR A 9 7.17 -7.38 -10.33
CA THR A 9 6.88 -7.88 -8.99
C THR A 9 8.06 -8.63 -8.39
N ILE A 10 8.71 -9.51 -9.17
CA ILE A 10 9.90 -10.26 -8.72
C ILE A 10 11.04 -9.30 -8.37
N ALA A 11 11.32 -8.32 -9.24
CA ALA A 11 12.35 -7.32 -9.00
C ALA A 11 12.08 -6.51 -7.73
N LEU A 12 10.86 -6.00 -7.55
CA LEU A 12 10.47 -5.25 -6.35
C LEU A 12 10.56 -6.12 -5.08
N SER A 13 10.22 -7.40 -5.18
CA SER A 13 10.29 -8.33 -4.04
C SER A 13 11.74 -8.56 -3.60
N LYS A 14 12.65 -8.75 -4.56
CA LYS A 14 14.09 -8.85 -4.27
C LYS A 14 14.65 -7.53 -3.71
N LEU A 15 14.30 -6.39 -4.29
CA LEU A 15 14.85 -5.09 -3.88
C LEU A 15 14.40 -4.68 -2.48
N ASN A 16 13.11 -4.87 -2.15
CA ASN A 16 12.56 -4.41 -0.88
C ASN A 16 12.74 -5.41 0.27
N TYR A 17 12.82 -6.72 -0.04
CA TYR A 17 12.74 -7.78 0.97
C TYR A 17 13.81 -8.87 0.82
N ASP A 18 14.75 -8.72 -0.11
CA ASP A 18 15.78 -9.72 -0.48
C ASP A 18 15.23 -11.09 -0.92
N ASN A 19 13.90 -11.21 -1.10
CA ASN A 19 13.21 -12.44 -1.44
C ASN A 19 12.51 -12.32 -2.80
N PRO A 20 13.06 -12.90 -3.89
CA PRO A 20 12.42 -12.86 -5.21
C PRO A 20 11.16 -13.74 -5.32
N GLU A 21 11.00 -14.71 -4.42
CA GLU A 21 9.87 -15.66 -4.39
C GLU A 21 8.69 -15.17 -3.54
N LEU A 22 8.83 -14.01 -2.89
CA LEU A 22 7.81 -13.43 -2.01
C LEU A 22 6.41 -13.37 -2.64
N TYR A 23 6.33 -13.13 -3.96
CA TYR A 23 5.02 -13.12 -4.65
C TYR A 23 4.30 -14.48 -4.56
N ARG A 24 5.04 -15.60 -4.62
CA ARG A 24 4.47 -16.95 -4.50
C ARG A 24 3.99 -17.22 -3.08
N GLU A 25 4.79 -16.82 -2.10
CA GLU A 25 4.43 -16.93 -0.69
C GLU A 25 3.18 -16.11 -0.37
N GLN A 26 3.10 -14.88 -0.87
CA GLN A 26 1.93 -14.00 -0.73
C GLN A 26 0.69 -14.61 -1.38
N LEU A 27 0.80 -15.16 -2.60
CA LEU A 27 -0.33 -15.85 -3.24
C LEU A 27 -0.78 -17.09 -2.45
N ALA A 28 0.16 -17.88 -1.95
CA ALA A 28 -0.15 -19.04 -1.12
C ALA A 28 -0.82 -18.64 0.20
N TYR A 29 -0.42 -17.51 0.79
CA TYR A 29 -1.04 -16.95 1.98
C TYR A 29 -2.46 -16.44 1.68
N LEU A 30 -2.63 -15.64 0.63
CA LEU A 30 -3.94 -15.09 0.23
C LEU A 30 -4.97 -16.19 -0.04
N ASN A 31 -4.58 -17.29 -0.67
CA ASN A 31 -5.47 -18.42 -0.95
C ASN A 31 -5.90 -19.20 0.31
N LYS A 32 -5.20 -19.02 1.43
CA LYS A 32 -5.51 -19.69 2.70
C LYS A 32 -6.33 -18.82 3.65
N LEU A 33 -6.52 -17.53 3.35
CA LEU A 33 -7.25 -16.63 4.21
C LEU A 33 -8.72 -17.02 4.30
N SER A 34 -9.20 -17.19 5.53
CA SER A 34 -10.62 -17.32 5.82
C SER A 34 -11.30 -15.94 5.88
N LYS A 35 -12.63 -15.95 5.92
CA LYS A 35 -13.41 -14.73 6.13
C LYS A 35 -13.08 -14.12 7.50
N GLU A 36 -12.93 -14.98 8.51
CA GLU A 36 -12.64 -14.60 9.89
C GLU A 36 -11.28 -13.91 10.00
N ASP A 37 -10.25 -14.43 9.31
CA ASP A 37 -8.91 -13.81 9.26
C ASP A 37 -8.98 -12.40 8.66
N ILE A 38 -9.75 -12.22 7.57
CA ILE A 38 -9.91 -10.91 6.93
C ILE A 38 -10.58 -9.92 7.89
N ILE A 39 -11.63 -10.36 8.60
CA ILE A 39 -12.33 -9.54 9.58
C ILE A 39 -11.38 -9.15 10.72
N GLU A 40 -10.63 -10.10 11.26
CA GLU A 40 -9.67 -9.84 12.34
C GLU A 40 -8.61 -8.82 11.94
N ILE A 41 -7.99 -9.00 10.77
CA ILE A 41 -6.96 -8.09 10.25
C ILE A 41 -7.55 -6.69 10.05
N ALA A 42 -8.74 -6.60 9.44
CA ALA A 42 -9.41 -5.32 9.24
C ALA A 42 -9.71 -4.62 10.58
N SER A 43 -10.26 -5.34 11.56
CA SER A 43 -10.54 -4.81 12.90
C SER A 43 -9.29 -4.40 13.66
N LYS A 44 -8.12 -4.98 13.36
CA LYS A 44 -6.84 -4.59 13.97
C LYS A 44 -6.31 -3.27 13.41
N TYR A 45 -6.30 -3.11 12.09
CA TYR A 45 -5.62 -1.97 11.46
C TYR A 45 -6.53 -0.81 11.10
N PHE A 46 -7.78 -1.06 10.67
CA PHE A 46 -8.72 -0.01 10.28
C PHE A 46 -9.51 0.53 11.48
N ARG A 47 -8.77 0.99 12.48
CA ARG A 47 -9.33 1.66 13.66
C ARG A 47 -9.27 3.17 13.51
N ALA A 48 -10.22 3.87 14.13
CA ALA A 48 -10.26 5.33 14.10
C ALA A 48 -8.97 5.94 14.69
N GLU A 49 -8.39 5.29 15.69
CA GLU A 49 -7.13 5.69 16.33
C GLU A 49 -5.92 5.60 15.38
N ASN A 50 -5.98 4.74 14.35
CA ASN A 50 -4.91 4.59 13.34
C ASN A 50 -5.12 5.52 12.13
N ARG A 51 -6.19 6.32 12.11
CA ARG A 51 -6.54 7.17 10.97
C ARG A 51 -5.72 8.45 10.96
N VAL A 52 -4.95 8.66 9.90
CA VAL A 52 -4.33 9.95 9.58
C VAL A 52 -5.26 10.73 8.65
N VAL A 53 -5.53 11.99 8.98
CA VAL A 53 -6.37 12.89 8.16
C VAL A 53 -5.48 13.99 7.59
N GLY A 54 -5.38 14.04 6.26
CA GLY A 54 -4.72 15.13 5.53
C GLY A 54 -5.76 16.05 4.91
N ASN A 55 -5.66 17.36 5.18
CA ASN A 55 -6.49 18.37 4.54
C ASN A 55 -5.69 19.07 3.44
N ILE A 56 -6.22 19.11 2.22
CA ILE A 56 -5.65 19.92 1.14
C ILE A 56 -6.35 21.27 1.19
N VAL A 57 -5.58 22.33 1.45
CA VAL A 57 -6.09 23.70 1.58
C VAL A 57 -5.55 24.54 0.44
N PRO A 58 -6.39 25.30 -0.28
CA PRO A 58 -5.92 26.23 -1.30
C PRO A 58 -5.01 27.28 -0.69
N VAL A 59 -3.83 27.47 -1.27
CA VAL A 59 -3.01 28.65 -1.03
C VAL A 59 -3.53 29.78 -1.91
N ARG A 60 -3.83 30.94 -1.31
CA ARG A 60 -4.07 32.16 -2.08
C ARG A 60 -2.73 32.62 -2.63
N GLU A 61 -2.67 32.94 -3.93
CA GLU A 61 -1.51 33.65 -4.48
C GLU A 61 -1.33 34.93 -3.66
N GLN A 62 -0.14 35.13 -3.09
CA GLN A 62 0.21 36.41 -2.49
C GLN A 62 0.18 37.43 -3.62
N GLU A 63 -0.71 38.42 -3.52
CA GLU A 63 -0.58 39.64 -4.31
C GLU A 63 0.81 40.19 -4.00
N VAL A 64 1.68 40.17 -4.99
CA VAL A 64 3.01 40.79 -4.91
C VAL A 64 2.75 42.30 -4.94
N GLU A 65 2.48 42.89 -3.78
CA GLU A 65 2.46 44.35 -3.62
C GLU A 65 3.90 44.87 -3.74
N GLY A 66 4.20 45.41 -4.93
CA GLY A 66 5.00 46.62 -5.16
C GLY A 66 6.44 46.69 -4.65
N GLU A 67 7.38 46.81 -5.59
CA GLU A 67 8.37 47.90 -5.62
C GLU A 67 8.57 48.38 -7.07
#